data_AF-F7JIP9-F1
#
_entry.id   AF-F7JIP9-F1
#
_cell.length_a   1.000
_cell.length_b   1.000
_cell.length_c   1.000
_cell.angle_alpha   90.00
_cell.angle_beta   90.00
_cell.angle_gamma   90.00
#
_symmetry.space_group_name_H-M   'P 1'
#
loop_
_entity.id
_entity.type
_entity.pdbx_description
1 polymer ?
#
loop_
_entity_poly.entity_id
_entity_poly.type
_entity_poly.pdbx_seq_one_letter_code
_entity_poly.pdbx_strand_id
1 'polypeptide(L)' 'MAREKKPVHRVQMTEGKRNIIHQLLEEYDIQSAEDIQDALKDLLGGTIKEMMDDVRI' A
#
# COMPACT_ATOMS: atom_id res chain seq x y z
N MET A 1 -21.98 21.47 12.08
CA MET A 1 -20.72 21.68 11.32
C MET A 1 -20.51 20.46 10.42
N ALA A 2 -20.53 20.63 9.10
CA ALA A 2 -20.28 19.54 8.17
C ALA A 2 -18.77 19.24 8.17
N ARG A 3 -18.37 17.99 8.45
CA ARG A 3 -16.97 17.57 8.36
C ARG A 3 -16.49 17.81 6.93
N GLU A 4 -15.50 18.67 6.74
CA GLU A 4 -14.81 18.81 5.45
C GLU A 4 -14.27 17.44 5.06
N LYS A 5 -14.74 16.91 3.92
CA LYS A 5 -14.22 15.64 3.39
C LYS A 5 -12.77 15.89 2.99
N LYS A 6 -11.84 15.11 3.55
CA LYS A 6 -10.44 15.11 3.10
C LYS A 6 -10.43 14.98 1.58
N PRO A 7 -9.61 15.78 0.86
CA PRO A 7 -9.55 15.71 -0.59
C PRO A 7 -9.23 14.27 -0.99
N VAL A 8 -10.15 13.63 -1.72
CA VAL A 8 -9.95 12.28 -2.22
C VAL A 8 -8.91 12.39 -3.33
N HIS A 9 -7.66 12.02 -3.02
CA HIS A 9 -6.64 11.94 -4.04
C HIS A 9 -7.04 10.83 -5.03
N ARG A 10 -7.42 11.21 -6.25
CA ARG A 10 -7.77 10.24 -7.29
C ARG A 10 -6.51 9.55 -7.75
N VAL A 11 -6.34 8.30 -7.32
CA VAL A 11 -5.23 7.46 -7.73
C VAL A 11 -5.36 7.18 -9.22
N GLN A 12 -4.43 7.68 -10.03
CA GLN A 12 -4.28 7.19 -11.40
C GLN A 12 -3.72 5.77 -11.34
N MET A 13 -4.38 4.83 -12.01
CA MET A 13 -3.96 3.43 -12.06
C MET A 13 -2.89 3.23 -13.13
N THR A 14 -1.63 3.19 -12.70
CA THR A 14 -0.50 2.82 -13.55
C THR A 14 -0.31 1.31 -13.55
N GLU A 15 0.50 0.80 -14.48
CA GLU A 15 0.83 -0.63 -14.52
C GLU A 15 1.51 -1.10 -13.24
N GLY A 16 2.49 -0.35 -12.72
CA GLY A 16 3.13 -0.68 -11.45
C GLY A 16 2.14 -0.77 -10.28
N LYS A 17 1.14 0.11 -10.22
CA LYS A 17 0.09 0.03 -9.19
C LYS A 17 -0.82 -1.20 -9.35
N ARG A 18 -1.11 -1.62 -10.59
CA ARG A 18 -1.85 -2.87 -10.85
C ARG A 18 -1.06 -4.09 -10.38
N ASN A 19 0.24 -4.13 -10.68
CA ASN A 19 1.09 -5.26 -10.29
C ASN A 19 1.18 -5.40 -8.77
N ILE A 20 1.31 -4.27 -8.05
CA ILE A 20 1.30 -4.27 -6.57
C ILE A 20 -0.04 -4.81 -6.03
N ILE A 21 -1.17 -4.39 -6.60
CA ILE A 21 -2.49 -4.88 -6.18
C ILE A 21 -2.63 -6.39 -6.44
N HIS A 22 -2.15 -6.88 -7.58
CA HIS A 22 -2.16 -8.31 -7.89
C HIS A 22 -1.33 -9.12 -6.88
N GLN A 23 -0.09 -8.71 -6.61
CA GLN A 23 0.76 -9.37 -5.62
C GLN A 23 0.12 -9.40 -4.23
N LEU A 24 -0.48 -8.28 -3.79
CA LEU A 24 -1.17 -8.23 -2.51
C LEU A 24 -2.34 -9.22 -2.43
N LEU A 25 -3.12 -9.37 -3.50
CA LEU A 25 -4.25 -10.31 -3.54
C LEU A 25 -3.82 -11.78 -3.65
N GLU A 26 -2.61 -12.05 -4.17
CA GLU A 26 -2.07 -13.40 -4.31
C GLU A 26 -1.32 -13.87 -3.05
N GLU A 27 -0.57 -12.98 -2.41
CA GLU A 27 0.32 -13.31 -1.29
C GLU A 27 -0.36 -13.19 0.08
N TYR A 28 -1.39 -12.36 0.21
CA TYR A 28 -2.11 -12.13 1.47
C TYR A 28 -3.51 -12.75 1.40
N ASP A 29 -3.97 -13.32 2.52
CA ASP A 29 -5.36 -13.78 2.66
C ASP A 29 -6.29 -12.58 2.92
N ILE A 30 -6.62 -11.86 1.86
CA ILE A 30 -7.45 -10.65 1.93
C ILE A 30 -8.93 -11.03 2.03
N GLN A 31 -9.54 -10.82 3.19
CA GLN A 31 -10.97 -11.07 3.42
C GLN A 31 -11.78 -9.78 3.61
N SER A 32 -11.09 -8.69 3.93
CA SER A 32 -11.70 -7.41 4.31
C SER A 32 -10.86 -6.21 3.86
N ALA A 33 -11.46 -5.03 3.98
CA ALA A 33 -10.76 -3.77 3.73
C ALA A 33 -9.72 -3.43 4.82
N GLU A 34 -9.79 -4.08 5.98
CA GLU A 34 -8.79 -3.96 7.04
C GLU A 34 -7.54 -4.76 6.66
N ASP A 35 -7.71 -5.98 6.16
CA ASP A 35 -6.59 -6.81 5.68
C ASP A 35 -5.81 -6.12 4.56
N ILE A 36 -6.50 -5.42 3.65
CA ILE A 36 -5.84 -4.61 2.60
C ILE A 36 -4.97 -3.51 3.23
N GLN A 37 -5.45 -2.85 4.29
CA GLN A 37 -4.69 -1.80 4.94
C GLN A 37 -3.47 -2.35 5.66
N ASP A 38 -3.58 -3.49 6.31
CA ASP A 38 -2.47 -4.12 7.03
C ASP A 38 -1.42 -4.66 6.06
N ALA A 39 -1.82 -5.35 4.99
CA ALA A 39 -0.92 -5.80 3.94
C ALA A 39 -0.16 -4.62 3.27
N LEU A 40 -0.83 -3.49 3.03
CA LEU A 40 -0.18 -2.29 2.50
C LEU A 40 0.82 -1.65 3.47
N LYS A 41 0.53 -1.64 4.78
CA LYS A 41 1.47 -1.13 5.80
C LYS A 41 2.72 -1.99 5.86
N ASP A 42 2.54 -3.31 5.86
CA ASP A 42 3.63 -4.28 5.93
C ASP A 42 4.52 -4.19 4.70
N LEU A 43 3.93 -4.19 3.50
CA LEU A 43 4.65 -4.02 2.23
C LEU A 43 5.48 -2.73 2.22
N LEU A 44 4.87 -1.60 2.58
CA LEU A 44 5.55 -0.30 2.59
C LEU A 44 6.67 -0.26 3.65
N GLY A 45 6.43 -0.83 4.83
CA GLY A 45 7.43 -0.93 5.89
C GLY A 45 8.64 -1.77 5.48
N GLY A 46 8.41 -2.90 4.82
CA GLY A 46 9.43 -3.75 4.23
C GLY A 46 10.29 -3.00 3.20
N THR A 47 9.65 -2.34 2.23
CA THR A 47 10.36 -1.56 1.20
C THR A 47 11.21 -0.44 1.81
N ILE A 48 10.67 0.33 2.77
CA ILE A 48 11.45 1.40 3.42
C ILE A 48 12.64 0.82 4.18
N LYS A 49 12.45 -0.30 4.88
CA LYS A 49 13.54 -0.95 5.61
C LYS A 49 14.65 -1.39 4.66
N GLU A 50 14.31 -2.07 3.57
CA GLU A 50 15.26 -2.47 2.53
C GLU A 50 16.03 -1.26 1.99
N MET A 51 15.32 -0.18 1.63
CA MET A 51 15.95 1.05 1.17
C MET A 51 16.88 1.68 2.22
N MET A 52 16.55 1.59 3.50
CA MET A 52 17.38 2.13 4.59
C MET A 52 18.60 1.26 4.88
N ASP A 53 18.44 -0.06 4.75
CA ASP A 53 19.54 -1.01 4.92
C ASP A 53 20.53 -0.89 3.74
N ASP A 54 20.03 -0.66 2.51
CA ASP A 54 20.85 -0.40 1.32
C ASP A 54 21.63 0.94 1.40
N VAL A 55 21.11 1.92 2.14
CA VAL A 55 21.78 3.22 2.35
C VAL A 55 22.93 3.13 3.36
N ARG A 56 22.98 2.08 4.19
CA ARG A 56 24.08 1.85 5.14
C ARG A 56 25.22 1.10 4.45
N ILE A 57 25.96 1.82 3.63
CA ILE A 57 27.29 1.43 3.11
C ILE A 57 28.38 2.04 4.00
#